data_AF-A0A067DA05-F1
#
_entry.id   AF-A0A067DA05-F1
#
_cell.length_a   1.000
_cell.length_b   1.000
_cell.length_c   1.000
_cell.angle_alpha   90.00
_cell.angle_beta   90.00
_cell.angle_gamma   90.00
#
_symmetry.space_group_name_H-M   'P 1'
#
loop_
_entity.id
_entity.type
_entity.pdbx_description
1 polymer ?
#
loop_
_entity_poly.entity_id
_entity_poly.type
_entity_poly.pdbx_seq_one_letter_code
_entity_poly.pdbx_strand_id
1 'polypeptide(L)'
;TSADIMKVGGYKLSALEIESVLLEKKAKRDQEKSKPVLSLQELCTWAKDKLAPYKLPTRLFLWDSLPRNAMGKVNKKELKNQLAAQQ
;
A
#
# COMPACT_ATOMS: atom_id res chain seq x y z
N THR A 1 -14.41 -15.04 -6.23
CA THR A 1 -13.76 -13.74 -6.52
C THR A 1 -12.72 -13.49 -5.47
N SER A 2 -11.43 -13.56 -5.80
CA SER A 2 -10.37 -13.30 -4.80
C SER A 2 -10.58 -11.91 -4.19
N ALA A 3 -10.68 -11.83 -2.86
CA ALA A 3 -10.92 -10.58 -2.12
C ALA A 3 -9.78 -9.54 -2.26
N ASP A 4 -8.72 -9.93 -2.95
CA ASP A 4 -7.48 -9.20 -3.23
C ASP A 4 -7.49 -8.47 -4.58
N ILE A 5 -8.40 -8.83 -5.51
CA ILE A 5 -8.40 -8.29 -6.88
C ILE A 5 -9.33 -7.09 -6.98
N MET A 6 -8.77 -5.92 -7.32
CA MET A 6 -9.49 -4.70 -7.66
C MET A 6 -9.50 -4.48 -9.18
N LYS A 7 -10.57 -3.88 -9.72
CA LYS A 7 -10.64 -3.47 -11.12
C LYS A 7 -10.51 -1.96 -11.23
N VAL A 8 -9.56 -1.46 -12.02
CA VAL A 8 -9.35 -0.03 -12.28
C VAL A 8 -9.15 0.18 -13.78
N GLY A 9 -10.01 0.96 -14.42
CA GLY A 9 -9.89 1.30 -15.86
C GLY A 9 -9.83 0.11 -16.82
N GLY A 10 -10.49 -1.01 -16.47
CA GLY A 10 -10.45 -2.25 -17.27
C GLY A 10 -9.33 -3.23 -16.88
N TYR A 11 -8.38 -2.81 -16.05
CA TYR A 11 -7.27 -3.65 -15.58
C TYR A 11 -7.58 -4.30 -14.23
N LYS A 12 -7.09 -5.52 -14.02
CA LYS A 12 -7.12 -6.22 -12.73
C LYS A 12 -5.84 -5.89 -11.96
N LEU A 13 -5.99 -5.34 -10.76
CA LEU A 13 -4.93 -5.06 -9.81
C LEU A 13 -5.04 -6.05 -8.66
N SER A 14 -3.96 -6.78 -8.37
CA SER A 14 -3.85 -7.61 -7.17
C SER A 14 -3.19 -6.78 -6.08
N ALA A 15 -3.85 -6.67 -4.91
CA ALA A 15 -3.26 -5.97 -3.78
C ALA A 15 -2.03 -6.71 -3.26
N LEU A 16 -2.04 -8.05 -3.24
CA LEU A 16 -0.91 -8.89 -2.85
C LEU A 16 0.35 -8.63 -3.66
N GLU A 17 0.23 -8.47 -4.99
CA GLU A 17 1.37 -8.17 -5.85
C GLU A 17 1.99 -6.82 -5.50
N ILE A 18 1.15 -5.81 -5.26
CA ILE A 18 1.60 -4.48 -4.85
C ILE A 18 2.25 -4.55 -3.46
N GLU A 19 1.66 -5.26 -2.49
CA GLU A 19 2.21 -5.45 -1.15
C GLU A 19 3.59 -6.13 -1.16
N SER A 20 3.76 -7.17 -1.97
CA SER A 20 5.03 -7.89 -2.11
C SER A 20 6.14 -6.96 -2.62
N VAL A 21 5.84 -6.19 -3.66
CA VAL A 21 6.73 -5.17 -4.22
C VAL A 21 7.07 -4.14 -3.12
N LEU A 22 6.07 -3.59 -2.44
CA LEU A 22 6.31 -2.64 -1.34
C LEU A 22 7.15 -3.20 -0.18
N LEU A 23 6.95 -4.49 0.16
CA LEU A 23 7.69 -5.16 1.23
C LEU A 23 9.17 -5.38 0.84
N GLU A 24 9.45 -5.69 -0.43
CA GLU A 24 10.83 -5.82 -0.92
C GLU A 24 11.61 -4.50 -0.75
N LYS A 25 10.97 -3.35 -1.03
CA LYS A 25 11.56 -2.02 -0.78
C LYS A 25 11.86 -1.81 0.70
N LYS A 26 10.99 -2.27 1.61
CA LYS A 26 11.20 -2.16 3.07
C LYS A 26 12.38 -3.01 3.53
N ALA A 27 12.49 -4.25 3.04
CA ALA A 27 13.61 -5.13 3.38
C ALA A 27 14.97 -4.58 2.93
N LYS A 28 15.03 -3.99 1.73
CA LYS A 28 16.25 -3.33 1.22
C LYS A 28 16.62 -2.05 1.99
N ARG A 29 15.66 -1.35 2.61
CA ARG A 29 15.92 -0.15 3.41
C ARG A 29 16.57 -0.46 4.76
N ASP A 30 16.35 -1.62 5.36
CA ASP A 30 16.96 -1.94 6.66
C ASP A 30 18.51 -1.90 6.60
N GLN A 31 19.08 -2.04 5.39
CA GLN A 31 20.50 -1.86 5.12
C GLN A 31 20.95 -0.40 4.90
N GLU A 32 20.04 0.56 4.64
CA GLU A 32 20.33 1.99 4.41
C GLU A 32 19.64 2.86 5.48
N LYS A 33 20.33 3.05 6.61
CA LYS A 33 19.79 3.46 7.91
C LYS A 33 19.40 4.94 8.10
N SER A 34 19.36 5.77 7.05
CA SER A 34 19.41 7.24 7.23
C SER A 34 18.42 8.09 6.42
N LYS A 35 17.29 7.55 5.94
CA LYS A 35 16.26 8.37 5.28
C LYS A 35 14.90 8.31 5.99
N PRO A 36 14.41 9.44 6.55
CA PRO A 36 13.09 9.50 7.14
C PRO A 36 12.01 9.67 6.06
N VAL A 37 10.81 9.16 6.38
CA VAL A 37 9.55 9.26 5.62
C VAL A 37 9.60 8.65 4.22
N LEU A 38 8.99 7.46 4.11
CA LEU A 38 8.50 6.92 2.86
C LEU A 38 7.63 7.97 2.13
N SER A 39 8.23 8.69 1.18
CA SER A 39 7.51 9.67 0.38
C SER A 39 6.78 8.96 -0.76
N LEU A 40 5.59 9.44 -1.13
CA LEU A 40 4.83 8.89 -2.26
C LEU A 40 5.67 8.89 -3.55
N GLN A 41 6.48 9.94 -3.77
CA GLN A 41 7.36 10.02 -4.93
C GLN A 41 8.43 8.93 -4.94
N GLU A 42 9.11 8.69 -3.82
CA GLU A 42 10.12 7.61 -3.74
C GLU A 42 9.48 6.24 -3.92
N LEU A 43 8.26 6.06 -3.42
CA LEU A 43 7.50 4.83 -3.61
C LEU A 43 7.15 4.62 -5.08
N CYS A 44 6.63 5.66 -5.72
CA CYS A 44 6.24 5.64 -7.13
C CYS A 44 7.47 5.45 -8.04
N THR A 45 8.57 6.15 -7.81
CA THR A 45 9.82 5.99 -8.58
C THR A 45 10.35 4.57 -8.50
N TRP A 46 10.33 3.95 -7.32
CA TRP A 46 10.78 2.57 -7.17
C TRP A 46 9.78 1.57 -7.78
N ALA A 47 8.48 1.83 -7.63
CA ALA A 47 7.43 1.01 -8.20
C ALA A 47 7.38 1.10 -9.74
N LYS A 48 7.78 2.20 -10.37
CA LYS A 48 7.81 2.38 -11.83
C LYS A 48 8.66 1.35 -12.57
N ASP A 49 9.72 0.86 -11.95
CA ASP A 49 10.60 -0.17 -12.53
C ASP A 49 9.96 -1.57 -12.48
N LYS A 50 9.07 -1.80 -11.50
CA LYS A 50 8.49 -3.13 -11.20
C LYS A 50 7.03 -3.28 -11.63
N LEU A 51 6.29 -2.18 -11.69
CA LEU A 51 4.85 -2.15 -11.86
C LEU A 51 4.47 -1.24 -13.04
N ALA A 52 3.45 -1.68 -13.79
CA ALA A 52 2.87 -0.86 -14.85
C ALA A 52 2.23 0.43 -14.29
N PRO A 53 2.11 1.52 -15.07
CA PRO A 53 1.65 2.82 -14.59
C PRO A 53 0.31 2.79 -13.85
N TYR A 54 -0.61 1.93 -14.28
CA TYR A 54 -1.94 1.78 -13.67
C TYR A 54 -1.93 1.05 -12.31
N LYS A 55 -0.83 0.36 -11.96
CA LYS A 55 -0.62 -0.28 -10.65
C LYS A 55 0.13 0.62 -9.68
N LEU A 56 0.58 1.80 -10.11
CA LEU A 56 1.33 2.71 -9.26
C LEU A 56 0.42 3.32 -8.19
N PRO A 57 0.88 3.39 -6.93
CA PRO A 57 0.11 4.03 -5.86
C PRO A 57 -0.02 5.52 -6.14
N THR A 58 -1.25 6.03 -6.07
CA THR A 58 -1.56 7.45 -6.27
C THR A 58 -1.73 8.21 -4.96
N ARG A 59 -1.98 7.50 -3.86
CA ARG A 59 -2.09 8.06 -2.51
C ARG A 59 -1.34 7.17 -1.53
N LEU A 60 -0.67 7.79 -0.57
CA LEU A 60 0.05 7.10 0.51
C LEU A 60 -0.45 7.66 1.84
N PHE A 61 -0.93 6.77 2.70
CA PHE A 61 -1.35 7.10 4.06
C PHE A 61 -0.41 6.38 5.03
N LEU A 62 0.15 7.12 5.98
CA LEU A 62 1.01 6.60 7.04
C LEU A 62 0.16 6.48 8.31
N TRP A 63 0.13 5.29 8.89
CA TRP A 63 -0.56 5.01 10.14
C TRP A 63 0.38 4.24 11.07
N ASP A 64 0.41 4.61 12.36
CA ASP A 64 1.13 3.87 13.38
C ASP A 64 0.56 2.46 13.59
N SER A 65 -0.77 2.35 13.56
CA SER A 65 -1.45 1.06 13.67
C SER A 65 -2.78 1.08 12.90
N LEU A 66 -3.05 0.00 12.18
CA LEU A 66 -4.31 -0.18 11.47
C LEU A 66 -5.37 -0.73 12.44
N PRO A 67 -6.66 -0.36 12.29
CA PRO A 67 -7.74 -0.92 13.08
C PRO A 67 -7.82 -2.43 12.84
N ARG A 68 -7.65 -3.23 13.90
CA ARG A 68 -7.71 -4.69 13.88
C ARG A 68 -8.94 -5.19 14.62
N ASN A 69 -9.52 -6.29 14.16
CA ASN A 69 -10.57 -7.00 14.88
C ASN A 69 -10.00 -7.84 16.03
N ALA A 70 -10.87 -8.47 16.83
CA ALA A 70 -10.47 -9.34 17.94
C ALA A 70 -9.53 -10.49 17.53
N MET A 71 -9.53 -10.89 16.26
CA MET A 71 -8.65 -11.91 15.69
C MET A 71 -7.37 -11.34 15.05
N GLY A 72 -7.08 -10.05 15.24
CA GLY A 72 -5.89 -9.38 14.71
C GLY A 72 -5.93 -9.07 13.20
N LYS A 73 -7.04 -9.33 12.50
CA LYS A 73 -7.21 -9.01 11.07
C LYS A 73 -7.61 -7.54 10.89
N VAL A 74 -7.14 -6.91 9.81
CA VAL A 74 -7.49 -5.52 9.48
C VAL A 74 -8.99 -5.36 9.24
N ASN A 75 -9.61 -4.41 9.93
CA ASN A 75 -11.03 -4.10 9.79
C ASN A 75 -11.25 -3.07 8.66
N LYS A 76 -11.51 -3.57 7.43
CA LYS A 76 -11.70 -2.72 6.24
C LYS A 76 -12.86 -1.71 6.36
N LYS A 77 -13.90 -2.01 7.16
CA LYS A 77 -15.06 -1.12 7.33
C LYS A 77 -14.67 0.11 8.15
N GLU A 78 -14.00 -0.12 9.28
CA GLU A 78 -13.51 0.94 10.14
C GLU A 78 -12.42 1.77 9.46
N LEU A 79 -11.52 1.11 8.73
CA LEU A 79 -10.50 1.78 7.94
C LEU A 79 -11.09 2.79 6.95
N LYS A 80 -12.18 2.42 6.24
CA LYS A 80 -12.87 3.33 5.33
C LYS A 80 -13.52 4.50 6.06
N ASN A 81 -14.13 4.26 7.21
CA ASN A 81 -14.73 5.33 8.01
C ASN A 81 -13.67 6.31 8.52
N GLN A 82 -12.53 5.81 9.04
CA GLN A 82 -11.42 6.66 9.47
C GLN A 82 -10.80 7.45 8.31
N LEU A 83 -10.72 6.84 7.13
CA LEU A 83 -10.22 7.52 5.93
C LEU A 83 -11.19 8.61 5.45
N ALA A 84 -12.50 8.36 5.52
CA ALA A 84 -13.53 9.34 5.18
C ALA A 84 -13.60 10.48 6.21
N ALA A 85 -13.33 10.20 7.48
CA ALA A 85 -13.28 11.20 8.54
C ALA A 85 -12.04 12.11 8.49
N GLN A 86 -10.98 11.70 7.77
CA GLN A 86 -9.74 12.47 7.58
C GLN A 86 -9.73 13.28 6.27
N GLN A 87 -10.80 13.25 5.48
CA GLN A 87 -10.92 13.98 4.21
C GLN A 87 -11.59 15.34 4.36
#